data_AF-A0A8T4EN58-F1
#
_entry.id   AF-A0A8T4EN58-F1
#
_cell.length_a   1.000
_cell.length_b   1.000
_cell.length_c   1.000
_cell.angle_alpha   90.00
_cell.angle_beta   90.00
_cell.angle_gamma   90.00
#
_symmetry.space_group_name_H-M   'P 1'
#
loop_
_entity.id
_entity.type
_entity.pdbx_description
1 polymer ?
#
loop_
_entity_poly.entity_id
_entity_poly.type
_entity_poly.pdbx_seq_one_letter_code
_entity_poly.pdbx_strand_id
1 'polypeptide(L)' 'MTMPLEEISRMIGKMVKVVLRSGREVEGKLVSFDLNANVGIETKNELEFVQGQEVCTVSCSDL' A
#
# COMPACT_ATOMS: atom_id res chain seq x y z
N MET A 1 -9.18 11.89 3.73
CA MET A 1 -9.77 10.71 4.39
C MET A 1 -8.62 9.81 4.76
N THR A 2 -8.39 9.55 6.05
CA THR A 2 -7.38 8.60 6.51
C THR A 2 -7.96 7.20 6.41
N MET A 3 -7.29 6.29 5.69
CA MET A 3 -7.67 4.88 5.67
C MET A 3 -7.44 4.29 7.07
N PRO A 4 -8.40 3.56 7.66
CA PRO A 4 -8.20 2.92 8.96
C PRO A 4 -7.07 1.88 8.87
N LEU A 5 -6.11 1.92 9.79
CA LEU A 5 -5.03 0.91 9.86
C LEU A 5 -5.56 -0.53 9.95
N GLU A 6 -6.75 -0.70 10.54
CA GLU A 6 -7.45 -1.98 10.59
C GLU A 6 -7.80 -2.52 9.20
N GLU A 7 -8.15 -1.66 8.24
CA GLU A 7 -8.43 -2.09 6.86
C GLU A 7 -7.14 -2.53 6.17
N ILE A 8 -6.05 -1.76 6.30
CA ILE A 8 -4.74 -2.09 5.73
C ILE A 8 -4.24 -3.44 6.28
N SER A 9 -4.47 -3.72 7.56
CA SER A 9 -4.08 -5.01 8.17
C SER A 9 -4.73 -6.22 7.49
N ARG A 10 -5.96 -6.07 6.99
CA ARG A 10 -6.70 -7.14 6.27
C ARG A 10 -6.22 -7.32 4.83
N MET A 11 -5.41 -6.39 4.32
CA MET A 11 -4.86 -6.43 2.96
C MET A 11 -3.48 -7.11 2.90
N ILE A 12 -2.86 -7.42 4.06
CA ILE A 12 -1.56 -8.09 4.10
C ILE A 12 -1.62 -9.42 3.32
N GLY A 13 -0.65 -9.60 2.42
CA GLY A 13 -0.53 -10.74 1.53
C GLY A 13 -1.36 -10.64 0.25
N LYS A 14 -2.21 -9.63 0.09
CA LYS A 14 -3.03 -9.43 -1.12
C LYS A 14 -2.34 -8.51 -2.12
N MET A 15 -2.76 -8.62 -3.38
CA MET A 15 -2.40 -7.65 -4.42
C MET A 15 -3.14 -6.34 -4.16
N VAL A 16 -2.40 -5.25 -4.05
CA VAL A 16 -2.90 -3.91 -3.81
C VAL A 16 -2.37 -2.94 -4.85
N LYS A 17 -3.14 -1.88 -5.05
CA LYS A 17 -2.74 -0.68 -5.77
C LYS A 17 -2.64 0.46 -4.77
N VAL A 18 -1.49 1.13 -4.74
CA VAL A 18 -1.22 2.30 -3.91
C VAL A 18 -1.09 3.52 -4.83
N VAL A 19 -1.93 4.53 -4.62
CA VAL A 19 -1.84 5.80 -5.34
C VAL A 19 -1.15 6.82 -4.44
N LEU A 20 -0.08 7.43 -4.93
CA LEU A 20 0.67 8.45 -4.22
C LEU A 20 0.12 9.86 -4.48
N ARG A 21 0.43 10.80 -3.60
CA ARG A 21 0.08 12.23 -3.75
C ARG A 21 0.66 12.86 -5.02
N SER A 22 1.78 12.32 -5.51
CA SER A 22 2.38 12.72 -6.79
C SER A 22 1.58 12.27 -8.01
N GLY A 23 0.58 11.40 -7.85
CA GLY A 23 -0.15 10.73 -8.93
C GLY A 23 0.53 9.45 -9.43
N ARG A 24 1.73 9.10 -8.92
CA ARG A 24 2.37 7.80 -9.20
C ARG A 24 1.56 6.67 -8.57
N GLU A 25 1.50 5.54 -9.27
CA GLU A 25 0.84 4.33 -8.80
C GLU A 25 1.89 3.24 -8.58
N VAL A 26 1.72 2.47 -7.50
CA VAL A 26 2.55 1.30 -7.17
C VAL A 26 1.62 0.11 -7.02
N GLU A 27 1.84 -0.94 -7.82
CA GLU A 27 1.05 -2.17 -7.78
C GLU A 27 1.93 -3.35 -7.37
N GLY A 28 1.47 -4.11 -6.40
CA GLY A 28 2.20 -5.25 -5.87
C GLY A 28 1.51 -5.87 -4.67
N LYS A 29 2.16 -6.85 -4.06
CA LYS A 29 1.65 -7.53 -2.87
C LYS A 29 1.99 -6.72 -1.62
N LEU A 30 0.99 -6.41 -0.79
CA LEU A 30 1.25 -5.76 0.49
C LEU A 30 1.91 -6.75 1.45
N VAL A 31 3.13 -6.47 1.92
CA VAL A 31 3.86 -7.37 2.83
C VAL A 31 4.04 -6.82 4.23
N SER A 32 4.02 -5.50 4.40
CA SER A 32 4.16 -4.86 5.71
C SER A 32 3.48 -3.49 5.73
N PHE A 33 3.13 -3.05 6.94
CA PHE A 33 2.70 -1.68 7.20
C PHE A 33 3.02 -1.28 8.65
N ASP A 34 2.99 0.02 8.95
CA ASP A 34 3.14 0.53 10.32
C ASP A 34 2.03 1.51 10.72
N LEU A 35 2.12 2.06 11.94
CA LEU A 35 1.15 3.01 12.49
C LEU A 35 1.10 4.35 11.76
N ASN A 36 2.12 4.68 10.96
CA ASN A 36 2.16 5.88 10.14
C ASN A 36 1.67 5.62 8.71
N ALA A 37 1.10 4.43 8.46
CA ALA A 37 0.71 3.95 7.14
C ALA A 37 1.87 3.90 6.12
N ASN A 38 3.12 3.78 6.59
CA ASN A 38 4.19 3.35 5.72
C ASN A 38 3.88 1.92 5.28
N VAL A 39 4.07 1.60 4.00
CA VAL A 39 3.74 0.28 3.45
C VAL A 39 4.91 -0.30 2.67
N GLY A 40 5.13 -1.60 2.84
CA GLY A 40 6.05 -2.38 2.01
C GLY A 40 5.26 -3.13 0.94
N ILE A 41 5.62 -2.89 -0.33
CA ILE A 41 4.96 -3.49 -1.50
C ILE A 41 5.97 -4.37 -2.24
N GLU A 42 5.72 -5.67 -2.27
CA GLU A 42 6.50 -6.63 -3.07
C GLU A 42 6.00 -6.58 -4.52
N THR A 43 6.85 -6.05 -5.40
CA THR A 43 6.63 -6.02 -6.85
C THR A 43 7.31 -7.21 -7.52
N LYS A 44 7.23 -7.35 -8.85
CA LYS A 44 7.89 -8.45 -9.57
C LYS A 44 9.42 -8.43 -9.46
N ASN A 45 10.02 -7.27 -9.23
CA ASN A 45 11.46 -7.09 -9.34
C ASN A 45 12.12 -6.74 -8.00
N GLU A 46 11.37 -6.15 -7.06
CA GLU A 46 11.92 -5.63 -5.80
C GLU A 46 10.83 -5.38 -4.75
N LEU A 47 11.27 -5.15 -3.52
CA LEU A 47 10.46 -4.64 -2.43
C LEU A 47 10.52 -3.11 -2.40
N GLU A 48 9.40 -2.44 -2.66
CA GLU A 48 9.29 -0.99 -2.61
C GLU A 48 8.70 -0.53 -1.27
N PHE A 49 9.33 0.45 -0.63
CA PHE A 49 8.83 1.06 0.60
C PHE A 49 8.22 2.42 0.29
N VAL A 50 6.94 2.57 0.62
CA VAL A 50 6.19 3.81 0.41
C VAL A 50 5.93 4.47 1.76
N GLN A 51 6.26 5.75 1.85
CA GLN A 51 5.99 6.53 3.06
C GLN A 51 4.50 6.88 3.15
N GLY A 52 3.89 6.68 4.33
CA GLY A 52 2.45 6.87 4.52
C GLY A 52 1.96 8.29 4.29
N GLN A 53 2.81 9.30 4.49
CA GLN A 53 2.49 10.69 4.14
C GLN A 53 2.28 10.90 2.64
N GLU A 54 2.96 10.09 1.81
CA GLU A 54 2.85 10.13 0.34
C GLU A 54 1.68 9.30 -0.16
N VAL A 55 1.13 8.40 0.66
CA VAL A 55 -0.03 7.57 0.29
C VAL A 55 -1.29 8.44 0.25
N CYS A 56 -1.98 8.38 -0.89
CA CYS A 56 -3.30 8.97 -1.06
C CYS A 56 -4.39 7.92 -0.83
N THR A 57 -4.28 6.77 -1.49
CA THR A 57 -5.21 5.64 -1.36
C THR A 57 -4.48 4.31 -1.48
N VAL A 58 -5.04 3.28 -0.82
CA VAL A 58 -4.67 1.87 -1.00
C VAL A 58 -5.96 1.13 -1.35
N SER A 59 -5.91 0.22 -2.33
CA SER A 59 -7.07 -0.60 -2.69
C SER A 59 -6.63 -2.02 -3.04
N CYS A 60 -7.37 -3.03 -2.59
CA CYS A 60 -7.18 -4.39 -3.08
C CYS A 60 -7.58 -4.47 -4.55
N SER A 61 -6.71 -5.08 -5.36
CA SER A 61 -7.07 -5.51 -6.70
C SER A 61 -7.73 -6.89 -6.57
N ASP A 62 -8.97 -6.92 -6.11
CA ASP A 62 -9.77 -8.15 -6.16
C ASP A 62 -10.15 -8.39 -7.64
N LEU A 63 -9.42 -9.29 -8.29
CA LEU A 63 -9.82 -10.00 -9.50
C LEU A 63 -10.55 -11.28 -9.11
#